data_AF-A0A392QRZ8-F1
#
_entry.id   AF-A0A392QRZ8-F1
#
_cell.length_a   1.000
_cell.length_b   1.000
_cell.length_c   1.000
_cell.angle_alpha   90.00
_cell.angle_beta   90.00
_cell.angle_gamma   90.00
#
_symmetry.space_group_name_H-M   'P 1'
#
loop_
_entity.id
_entity.type
_entity.pdbx_description
1 polymer ?
#
loop_
_entity_poly.entity_id
_entity_poly.type
_entity_poly.pdbx_seq_one_letter_code
_entity_poly.pdbx_strand_id
1 'polypeptide(L)'
;KDVAQRILLSVECQMMRCSYTLGLGEPNLAGKPSLKYDTVCKPNEVHALKTTPYDDRIDNYENHAVHATHQIVESWIHVSRKLLERIVEAIEGKRLQKATEDCYAVERIWKLLTEVEDIHLMMDPGDFLKLKNQLSMKSSRYETAAFCMRSKELVEVTKMCRDLRHRVPEILEVEV
;
A
#
# COMPACT_ATOMS: atom_id res chain seq x y z
N LYS A 1 -8.09 -18.43 -14.36
CA LYS A 1 -8.08 -18.00 -15.78
C LYS A 1 -9.23 -17.03 -16.09
N ASP A 2 -10.45 -17.25 -15.61
CA ASP A 2 -11.62 -16.37 -15.85
C ASP A 2 -11.44 -14.92 -15.35
N VAL A 3 -10.93 -14.73 -14.12
CA VAL A 3 -10.81 -13.38 -13.52
C VAL A 3 -9.83 -12.48 -14.27
N ALA A 4 -8.66 -12.98 -14.67
CA ALA A 4 -7.67 -12.20 -15.40
C ALA A 4 -8.23 -11.72 -16.76
N GLN A 5 -9.00 -12.57 -17.44
CA GLN A 5 -9.63 -12.23 -18.71
C GLN A 5 -10.77 -11.21 -18.50
N ARG A 6 -11.54 -11.32 -17.43
CA ARG A 6 -12.55 -10.31 -17.05
C ARG A 6 -11.93 -8.95 -16.71
N ILE A 7 -10.78 -8.94 -16.04
CA ILE A 7 -10.03 -7.71 -15.76
C ILE A 7 -9.54 -7.09 -17.06
N LEU A 8 -8.92 -7.88 -17.94
CA LEU A 8 -8.43 -7.41 -19.24
C LEU A 8 -9.55 -6.81 -20.08
N LEU A 9 -10.70 -7.49 -20.15
CA LEU A 9 -11.88 -7.01 -20.87
C LEU A 9 -12.44 -5.72 -20.25
N SER A 10 -12.45 -5.63 -18.92
CA SER A 10 -12.88 -4.41 -18.22
C SER A 10 -11.96 -3.23 -18.55
N VAL A 11 -10.65 -3.45 -18.53
CA VAL A 11 -9.65 -2.45 -18.93
C VAL A 11 -9.86 -2.04 -20.38
N GLU A 12 -9.98 -2.99 -21.30
CA GLU A 12 -10.22 -2.71 -22.73
C GLU A 12 -11.47 -1.87 -22.93
N CYS A 13 -12.59 -2.23 -22.29
CA CYS A 13 -13.85 -1.48 -22.37
C CYS A 13 -13.70 -0.02 -21.91
N GLN A 14 -12.93 0.22 -20.85
CA GLN A 14 -12.66 1.58 -20.37
C GLN A 14 -11.70 2.32 -21.33
N MET A 15 -10.65 1.65 -21.82
CA MET A 15 -9.66 2.24 -22.73
C MET A 15 -10.23 2.61 -24.10
N MET A 16 -11.34 2.00 -24.52
CA MET A 16 -12.04 2.41 -25.75
C MET A 16 -12.39 3.92 -25.74
N ARG A 17 -12.77 4.47 -24.58
CA ARG A 17 -13.17 5.88 -24.44
C ARG A 17 -12.02 6.82 -24.10
N CYS A 18 -10.85 6.30 -23.74
CA CYS A 18 -9.68 7.09 -23.39
C CYS A 18 -8.93 7.59 -24.64
N SER A 19 -8.20 8.70 -24.51
CA SER A 19 -7.31 9.23 -25.55
C SER A 19 -5.98 8.48 -25.67
N TYR A 20 -5.72 7.54 -24.75
CA TYR A 20 -4.50 6.73 -24.68
C TYR A 20 -4.84 5.28 -24.31
N THR A 21 -3.84 4.41 -24.44
CA THR A 21 -3.83 3.02 -23.94
C THR A 21 -2.83 2.90 -22.78
N LEU A 22 -3.03 1.95 -21.87
CA LEU A 22 -2.12 1.65 -20.76
C LEU A 22 -0.90 0.84 -21.22
N GLY A 23 -1.00 0.08 -22.31
CA GLY A 23 0.08 -0.78 -22.80
C GLY A 23 0.24 -2.06 -21.98
N LEU A 24 -0.86 -2.60 -21.44
CA LEU A 24 -0.94 -3.86 -20.69
C LEU A 24 -1.19 -5.09 -21.58
N GLY A 25 -1.15 -4.91 -22.90
CA GLY A 25 -1.48 -5.94 -23.89
C GLY A 25 -2.87 -5.79 -24.50
N GLU A 26 -3.59 -4.70 -24.19
CA GLU A 26 -4.85 -4.37 -24.86
C GLU A 26 -4.65 -4.07 -26.36
N PRO A 27 -5.61 -4.44 -27.22
CA PRO A 27 -5.53 -4.19 -28.65
C PRO A 27 -5.64 -2.69 -28.96
N ASN A 28 -4.59 -2.10 -29.51
CA ASN A 28 -4.54 -0.68 -29.87
C ASN A 28 -4.84 -0.44 -31.35
N LEU A 29 -6.00 -0.91 -31.83
CA LEU A 29 -6.38 -0.82 -33.26
C LEU A 29 -6.53 0.62 -33.76
N ALA A 30 -6.85 1.55 -32.87
CA ALA A 30 -6.99 2.97 -33.18
C ALA A 30 -5.65 3.75 -33.17
N GLY A 31 -4.52 3.08 -32.92
CA GLY A 31 -3.19 3.71 -32.92
C GLY A 31 -3.01 4.79 -31.87
N LYS A 32 -3.71 4.69 -30.74
CA LYS A 32 -3.64 5.69 -29.66
C LYS A 32 -2.24 5.71 -29.03
N PRO A 33 -1.78 6.84 -28.47
CA PRO A 33 -0.60 6.87 -27.62
C PRO A 33 -0.67 5.85 -26.48
N SER A 34 0.46 5.25 -26.11
CA SER A 34 0.54 4.25 -25.04
C SER A 34 1.32 4.79 -23.84
N LEU A 35 0.71 4.72 -22.65
CA LEU A 35 1.26 5.19 -21.37
C LEU A 35 2.38 4.27 -20.83
N LYS A 36 2.60 3.08 -21.42
CA LYS A 36 3.55 2.06 -20.94
C LYS A 36 3.49 1.91 -19.43
N TYR A 37 2.37 1.40 -18.93
CA TYR A 37 2.03 1.30 -17.51
C TYR A 37 3.19 0.81 -16.65
N ASP A 38 3.93 -0.22 -17.10
CA ASP A 38 5.06 -0.76 -16.37
C ASP A 38 6.20 0.23 -16.14
N THR A 39 6.39 1.18 -17.05
CA THR A 39 7.41 2.24 -16.90
C THR A 39 7.00 3.27 -15.84
N VAL A 40 5.71 3.49 -15.66
CA VAL A 40 5.16 4.52 -14.75
C VAL A 40 4.90 3.93 -13.37
N CYS A 41 4.10 2.87 -13.31
CA CYS A 41 3.67 2.23 -12.06
C CYS A 41 4.63 1.16 -11.56
N LYS A 42 5.57 0.70 -12.40
CA LYS A 42 6.63 -0.26 -12.05
C LYS A 42 6.13 -1.51 -11.29
N PRO A 43 5.01 -2.14 -11.68
CA PRO A 43 4.46 -3.28 -10.95
C PRO A 43 5.40 -4.48 -10.97
N ASN A 44 6.23 -4.65 -12.01
CA ASN A 44 7.24 -5.70 -12.06
C ASN A 44 8.35 -5.51 -11.02
N GLU A 45 8.74 -4.26 -10.74
CA GLU A 45 9.71 -3.98 -9.68
C GLU A 45 9.13 -4.39 -8.32
N VAL A 46 7.86 -4.03 -8.06
CA VAL A 46 7.16 -4.45 -6.83
C VAL A 46 7.01 -5.98 -6.75
N HIS A 47 6.67 -6.63 -7.87
CA HIS A 47 6.51 -8.08 -7.90
C HIS A 47 7.84 -8.82 -7.68
N ALA A 48 8.96 -8.29 -8.18
CA ALA A 48 10.28 -8.86 -7.97
C ALA A 48 10.71 -8.81 -6.49
N LEU A 49 10.16 -7.87 -5.70
CA LEU A 49 10.41 -7.79 -4.25
C LEU A 49 9.67 -8.84 -3.42
N LYS A 50 8.83 -9.68 -4.04
CA LYS A 50 8.12 -10.76 -3.33
C LYS A 50 9.05 -11.88 -2.87
N THR A 51 10.22 -12.01 -3.50
CA THR A 51 11.17 -13.06 -3.16
C THR A 51 12.16 -12.60 -2.10
N THR A 52 12.31 -13.36 -1.02
CA THR A 52 13.37 -13.13 -0.03
C THR A 52 14.49 -14.15 -0.15
N PRO A 53 15.72 -13.83 0.32
CA PRO A 53 16.81 -14.81 0.42
C PRO A 53 16.51 -16.02 1.31
N TYR A 54 15.38 -16.02 2.01
CA TYR A 54 14.94 -17.09 2.90
C TYR A 54 13.87 -17.98 2.29
N ASP A 55 13.34 -17.65 1.10
CA ASP A 55 12.24 -18.40 0.47
C ASP A 55 12.62 -19.84 0.16
N ASP A 56 13.87 -20.10 -0.23
CA ASP A 56 14.41 -21.46 -0.46
C ASP A 56 14.34 -22.35 0.80
N ARG A 57 14.14 -21.75 1.98
CA ARG A 57 14.04 -22.43 3.28
C ARG A 57 12.62 -22.49 3.84
N ILE A 58 11.66 -21.85 3.17
CA ILE A 58 10.27 -21.74 3.61
C ILE A 58 9.37 -22.49 2.62
N ASP A 59 9.13 -23.76 2.90
CA ASP A 59 8.14 -24.57 2.17
C ASP A 59 6.73 -24.33 2.73
N ASN A 60 6.24 -23.10 2.57
CA ASN A 60 4.91 -22.69 3.00
C ASN A 60 4.32 -21.62 2.07
N TYR A 61 3.25 -21.98 1.37
CA TYR A 61 2.59 -21.12 0.40
C TYR A 61 2.01 -19.83 1.02
N GLU A 62 1.62 -19.87 2.31
CA GLU A 62 1.10 -18.70 3.03
C GLU A 62 2.16 -17.59 3.19
N ASN A 63 3.45 -17.91 3.02
CA ASN A 63 4.52 -16.91 3.05
C ASN A 63 4.31 -15.81 1.99
N HIS A 64 3.84 -16.19 0.79
CA HIS A 64 3.53 -15.22 -0.26
C HIS A 64 2.40 -14.26 0.13
N ALA A 65 1.37 -14.78 0.80
CA ALA A 65 0.25 -13.97 1.26
C ALA A 65 0.70 -13.01 2.37
N VAL A 66 1.52 -13.47 3.31
CA VAL A 66 2.14 -12.61 4.34
C VAL A 66 2.99 -11.53 3.69
N HIS A 67 3.86 -11.85 2.73
CA HIS A 67 4.68 -10.87 2.02
C HIS A 67 3.84 -9.82 1.29
N ALA A 68 2.82 -10.26 0.56
CA ALA A 68 1.93 -9.36 -0.17
C ALA A 68 1.20 -8.41 0.79
N THR A 69 0.67 -8.91 1.91
CA THR A 69 0.02 -8.07 2.93
C THR A 69 0.98 -7.01 3.46
N HIS A 70 2.23 -7.35 3.75
CA HIS A 70 3.22 -6.38 4.20
C HIS A 70 3.55 -5.32 3.15
N GLN A 71 3.74 -5.73 1.89
CA GLN A 71 3.99 -4.79 0.80
C GLN A 71 2.82 -3.81 0.63
N ILE A 72 1.57 -4.29 0.75
CA ILE A 72 0.38 -3.44 0.69
C ILE A 72 0.38 -2.45 1.85
N VAL A 73 0.62 -2.92 3.08
CA VAL A 73 0.67 -2.07 4.29
C VAL A 73 1.74 -0.98 4.16
N GLU A 74 2.99 -1.35 3.84
CA GLU A 74 4.09 -0.39 3.72
C GLU A 74 3.86 0.62 2.58
N SER A 75 3.26 0.19 1.46
CA SER A 75 2.93 1.10 0.35
C SER A 75 1.92 2.16 0.79
N TRP A 76 0.88 1.79 1.54
CA TRP A 76 -0.11 2.73 2.04
C TRP A 76 0.43 3.62 3.17
N ILE A 77 1.32 3.11 4.01
CA ILE A 77 2.06 3.91 5.00
C ILE A 77 2.88 4.98 4.28
N HIS A 78 3.59 4.61 3.21
CA HIS A 78 4.39 5.56 2.42
C HIS A 78 3.53 6.67 1.80
N VAL A 79 2.39 6.31 1.20
CA VAL A 79 1.43 7.30 0.69
C VAL A 79 0.93 8.21 1.81
N SER A 80 0.61 7.66 2.98
CA SER A 80 0.14 8.45 4.13
C SER A 80 1.19 9.45 4.59
N ARG A 81 2.46 9.08 4.63
CA ARG A 81 3.57 10.00 4.92
C ARG A 81 3.58 11.17 3.95
N LYS A 82 3.50 10.90 2.64
CA LYS A 82 3.51 11.96 1.61
C LYS A 82 2.29 12.88 1.70
N LEU A 83 1.13 12.34 2.06
CA LEU A 83 -0.05 13.15 2.34
C LEU A 83 0.14 14.03 3.58
N LEU A 84 0.73 13.50 4.66
CA LEU A 84 1.00 14.27 5.88
C LEU A 84 2.02 15.39 5.65
N GLU A 85 3.09 15.14 4.89
CA GLU A 85 4.02 16.18 4.42
C GLU A 85 3.26 17.29 3.67
N ARG A 86 2.38 16.91 2.73
CA ARG A 86 1.56 17.85 1.96
C ARG A 86 0.55 18.63 2.81
N ILE A 87 -0.03 18.02 3.84
CA ILE A 87 -0.93 18.68 4.79
C ILE A 87 -0.19 19.77 5.55
N VAL A 88 1.02 19.49 6.05
CA VAL A 88 1.84 20.48 6.76
C VAL A 88 2.12 21.69 5.85
N GLU A 89 2.55 21.44 4.62
CA GLU A 89 2.77 22.51 3.62
C GLU A 89 1.49 23.28 3.26
N ALA A 90 0.33 22.61 3.28
CA ALA A 90 -0.96 23.25 3.02
C ALA A 90 -1.37 24.17 4.17
N ILE A 91 -1.19 23.74 5.43
CA ILE A 91 -1.46 24.54 6.62
C ILE A 91 -0.56 25.78 6.66
N GLU A 92 0.75 25.61 6.46
CA GLU A 92 1.71 26.72 6.42
C GLU A 92 1.39 27.72 5.31
N GLY A 93 0.93 27.22 4.16
CA GLY A 93 0.46 28.04 3.03
C GLY A 93 -0.97 28.56 3.17
N LYS A 94 -1.65 28.37 4.32
CA LYS A 94 -3.05 28.76 4.58
C LYS A 94 -4.07 28.19 3.57
N ARG A 95 -3.76 27.05 2.95
CA ARG A 95 -4.65 26.32 2.03
C ARG A 95 -5.46 25.29 2.81
N LEU A 96 -6.31 25.76 3.71
CA LEU A 96 -7.01 24.92 4.70
C LEU A 96 -7.96 23.91 4.05
N GLN A 97 -8.69 24.30 3.00
CA GLN A 97 -9.53 23.36 2.24
C GLN A 97 -8.73 22.17 1.70
N LYS A 98 -7.53 22.43 1.18
CA LYS A 98 -6.65 21.37 0.68
C LYS A 98 -6.14 20.47 1.80
N ALA A 99 -5.79 21.06 2.94
CA ALA A 99 -5.42 20.31 4.14
C ALA A 99 -6.57 19.40 4.61
N THR A 100 -7.82 19.88 4.58
CA THR A 100 -9.00 19.09 4.94
C THR A 100 -9.23 17.89 4.01
N GLU A 101 -9.14 18.09 2.68
CA GLU A 101 -9.24 17.00 1.71
C GLU A 101 -8.18 15.92 1.94
N ASP A 102 -6.95 16.34 2.20
CA ASP A 102 -5.83 15.43 2.40
C ASP A 102 -5.92 14.73 3.77
N CYS A 103 -6.40 15.41 4.81
CA CYS A 103 -6.74 14.80 6.10
C CYS A 103 -7.78 13.69 5.94
N TYR A 104 -8.82 13.92 5.14
CA TYR A 104 -9.81 12.90 4.82
C TYR A 104 -9.21 11.71 4.08
N ALA A 105 -8.30 11.96 3.12
CA ALA A 105 -7.59 10.88 2.43
C ALA A 105 -6.73 10.05 3.40
N VAL A 106 -6.02 10.69 4.34
CA VAL A 106 -5.25 9.98 5.38
C VAL A 106 -6.17 9.14 6.27
N GLU A 107 -7.32 9.67 6.70
CA GLU A 107 -8.32 8.91 7.47
C GLU A 107 -8.80 7.67 6.70
N ARG A 108 -9.08 7.83 5.40
CA ARG A 108 -9.49 6.72 4.52
C ARG A 108 -8.42 5.65 4.41
N ILE A 109 -7.14 6.02 4.35
CA ILE A 109 -6.04 5.07 4.34
C ILE A 109 -5.94 4.32 5.66
N TRP A 110 -6.08 5.00 6.81
CA TRP A 110 -6.09 4.31 8.11
C TRP A 110 -7.20 3.27 8.22
N LYS A 111 -8.41 3.57 7.74
CA LYS A 111 -9.52 2.61 7.68
C LYS A 111 -9.20 1.41 6.78
N LEU A 112 -8.60 1.67 5.61
CA LEU A 112 -8.16 0.61 4.71
C LEU A 112 -7.08 -0.28 5.33
N LEU A 113 -6.12 0.30 6.06
CA LEU A 113 -5.07 -0.47 6.73
C LEU A 113 -5.64 -1.44 7.77
N THR A 114 -6.71 -1.06 8.48
CA THR A 114 -7.43 -1.97 9.39
C THR A 114 -8.07 -3.13 8.63
N GLU A 115 -8.65 -2.89 7.45
CA GLU A 115 -9.22 -3.96 6.62
C GLU A 115 -8.13 -4.88 6.01
N VAL A 116 -6.96 -4.31 5.67
CA VAL A 116 -5.81 -5.08 5.16
C VAL A 116 -5.22 -5.99 6.23
N GLU A 117 -5.25 -5.57 7.50
CA GLU A 117 -4.82 -6.42 8.61
C GLU A 117 -5.59 -7.74 8.59
N ASP A 118 -6.91 -7.72 8.36
CA ASP A 118 -7.78 -8.90 8.36
C ASP A 118 -7.51 -9.90 7.22
N ILE A 119 -6.64 -9.60 6.24
CA ILE A 119 -6.28 -10.54 5.17
C ILE A 119 -5.69 -11.85 5.73
N HIS A 120 -5.02 -11.79 6.89
CA HIS A 120 -4.48 -12.98 7.54
C HIS A 120 -5.57 -14.00 7.95
N LEU A 121 -6.82 -13.56 8.11
CA LEU A 121 -7.96 -14.44 8.45
C LEU A 121 -8.34 -15.39 7.29
N MET A 122 -7.85 -15.11 6.08
CA MET A 122 -8.06 -15.97 4.91
C MET A 122 -7.01 -17.07 4.77
N MET A 123 -5.98 -17.08 5.61
CA MET A 123 -4.92 -18.09 5.63
C MET A 123 -5.35 -19.31 6.44
N ASP A 124 -4.85 -20.51 6.11
CA ASP A 124 -5.05 -21.67 6.98
C ASP A 124 -4.37 -21.43 8.35
N PRO A 125 -5.08 -21.53 9.49
CA PRO A 125 -4.50 -21.26 10.80
C PRO A 125 -3.32 -22.18 11.14
N GLY A 126 -3.37 -23.44 10.71
CA GLY A 126 -2.31 -24.42 10.94
C GLY A 126 -1.05 -24.07 10.16
N ASP A 127 -1.20 -23.70 8.88
CA ASP A 127 -0.08 -23.31 8.04
C ASP A 127 0.49 -21.94 8.43
N PHE A 128 -0.34 -20.98 8.85
CA PHE A 128 0.13 -19.72 9.41
C PHE A 128 0.96 -19.93 10.70
N LEU A 129 0.53 -20.83 11.59
CA LEU A 129 1.28 -21.16 12.80
C LEU A 129 2.62 -21.84 12.51
N LYS A 130 2.68 -22.74 11.53
CA LYS A 130 3.94 -23.33 11.04
C LYS A 130 4.85 -22.25 10.46
N LEU A 131 4.30 -21.36 9.63
CA LEU A 131 5.03 -20.25 9.03
C LEU A 131 5.63 -19.34 10.12
N LYS A 132 4.85 -18.96 11.13
CA LYS A 132 5.32 -18.15 12.26
C LYS A 132 6.55 -18.75 12.95
N ASN A 133 6.57 -20.07 13.09
CA ASN A 133 7.73 -20.79 13.65
C ASN A 133 8.93 -20.79 12.69
N GLN A 134 8.70 -21.01 11.40
CA GLN A 134 9.74 -21.00 10.35
C GLN A 134 10.39 -19.61 10.20
N LEU A 135 9.57 -18.55 10.24
CA LEU A 135 10.01 -17.16 10.19
C LEU A 135 10.79 -16.72 11.44
N SER A 136 10.91 -17.58 12.45
CA SER A 136 11.56 -17.27 13.73
C SER A 136 11.06 -15.95 14.31
N MET A 137 9.74 -15.69 14.25
CA MET A 137 9.10 -14.49 14.83
C MET A 137 9.19 -14.45 16.38
N LYS A 138 10.09 -15.23 16.97
CA LYS A 138 10.38 -15.19 18.40
C LYS A 138 11.04 -13.87 18.72
N SER A 139 10.36 -13.13 19.60
CA SER A 139 10.69 -11.80 20.12
C SER A 139 11.97 -11.78 20.97
N SER A 140 13.12 -12.20 20.43
CA SER A 140 14.40 -11.97 21.09
C SER A 140 14.83 -10.53 20.76
N ARG A 141 15.03 -9.70 21.78
CA ARG A 141 15.39 -8.26 21.63
C ARG A 141 16.74 -8.02 20.93
N TYR A 142 17.50 -9.07 20.62
CA TYR A 142 18.91 -9.00 20.26
C TYR A 142 19.27 -9.68 18.93
N GLU A 143 18.36 -10.40 18.27
CA GLU A 143 18.59 -10.93 16.92
C GLU A 143 17.76 -10.14 15.91
N THR A 144 18.37 -9.82 14.76
CA THR A 144 17.64 -9.28 13.62
C THR A 144 16.82 -10.44 13.04
N ALA A 145 15.60 -10.62 13.56
CA ALA A 145 14.67 -11.64 13.07
C ALA A 145 14.48 -11.49 11.55
N ALA A 146 14.39 -12.61 10.83
CA ALA A 146 14.19 -12.63 9.38
C ALA A 146 12.92 -11.84 8.96
N PHE A 147 11.96 -11.72 9.87
CA PHE A 147 10.77 -10.88 9.74
C PHE A 147 10.62 -9.95 10.95
N CYS A 148 11.31 -8.81 10.92
CA CYS A 148 11.03 -7.73 11.87
C CYS A 148 9.98 -6.80 11.25
N MET A 149 8.71 -6.94 11.65
CA MET A 149 7.61 -6.00 11.33
C MET A 149 7.81 -4.66 12.04
N ARG A 150 8.97 -4.02 11.87
CA ARG A 150 9.29 -2.72 12.45
C ARG A 150 9.38 -1.71 11.33
N SER A 151 8.21 -1.29 10.84
CA SER A 151 8.12 -0.17 9.91
C SER A 151 8.59 1.10 10.61
N LYS A 152 9.76 1.61 10.23
CA LYS A 152 10.25 2.92 10.69
C LYS A 152 9.29 4.03 10.25
N GLU A 153 8.72 3.86 9.07
CA GLU A 153 7.81 4.83 8.47
C GLU A 153 6.47 4.87 9.20
N LEU A 154 5.93 3.72 9.65
CA LEU A 154 4.73 3.69 10.49
C LEU A 154 4.90 4.48 11.78
N VAL A 155 6.06 4.35 12.44
CA VAL A 155 6.36 5.08 13.68
C VAL A 155 6.37 6.60 13.41
N GLU A 156 6.98 7.01 12.30
CA GLU A 156 7.05 8.40 11.89
C GLU A 156 5.67 8.97 11.51
N VAL A 157 4.90 8.24 10.70
CA VAL A 157 3.52 8.58 10.33
C VAL A 157 2.63 8.71 11.56
N THR A 158 2.74 7.78 12.52
CA THR A 158 1.96 7.84 13.77
C THR A 158 2.31 9.09 14.59
N LYS A 159 3.59 9.49 14.61
CA LYS A 159 4.03 10.74 15.25
C LYS A 159 3.45 11.95 14.51
N MET A 160 3.56 12.01 13.19
CA MET A 160 3.00 13.10 12.37
C MET A 160 1.48 13.23 12.54
N CYS A 161 0.74 12.12 12.61
CA CYS A 161 -0.70 12.14 12.89
C CYS A 161 -1.02 12.69 14.30
N ARG A 162 -0.18 12.38 15.30
CA ARG A 162 -0.33 12.95 16.64
C ARG A 162 -0.13 14.45 16.63
N ASP A 163 0.91 14.93 15.94
CA ASP A 163 1.20 16.35 15.82
C ASP A 163 0.09 17.08 15.04
N LEU A 164 -0.40 16.47 13.95
CA LEU A 164 -1.52 16.97 13.15
C LEU A 164 -2.81 17.12 13.97
N ARG A 165 -3.09 16.21 14.90
CA ARG A 165 -4.29 16.27 15.76
C ARG A 165 -4.41 17.63 16.47
N HIS A 166 -3.30 18.23 16.88
CA HIS A 166 -3.29 19.54 17.53
C HIS A 166 -3.59 20.70 16.57
N ARG A 167 -3.44 20.48 15.26
CA ARG A 167 -3.73 21.44 14.19
C ARG A 167 -5.12 21.28 13.59
N VAL A 168 -5.84 20.20 13.89
CA VAL A 168 -7.19 19.93 13.34
C VAL A 168 -8.17 21.10 13.59
N PRO A 169 -8.22 21.75 14.77
CA PRO A 169 -9.11 22.88 14.95
C PRO A 169 -8.84 24.05 14.00
N GLU A 170 -7.56 24.37 13.77
CA GLU A 170 -7.13 25.40 12.81
C GLU A 170 -7.54 25.03 11.39
N ILE A 171 -7.37 23.76 10.98
CA ILE A 171 -7.75 23.27 9.64
C ILE A 171 -9.25 23.37 9.40
N LEU A 172 -10.06 23.07 10.43
CA LEU A 172 -11.52 23.10 10.36
C LEU A 172 -12.10 24.50 10.59
N GLU A 173 -11.26 25.51 10.80
CA GLU A 173 -11.67 26.89 11.09
C GLU A 173 -12.64 26.99 12.29
N VAL A 174 -12.47 26.11 13.28
CA VAL A 174 -13.25 26.13 14.53
C VAL A 174 -12.48 26.86 15.62
N GLU A 175 -13.18 27.69 16.39
CA GLU A 175 -12.60 28.38 17.56
C GLU A 175 -12.13 27.35 18.62
N VAL A 176 -10.95 27.58 19.20
CA VAL A 176 -10.36 26.78 20.29
C VAL A 176 -10.51 27.49 21.62
#